data_AF-A0AAE0N4A4-F1
#
_entry.id   AF-A0AAE0N4A4-F1
#
_cell.length_a   1.000
_cell.length_b   1.000
_cell.length_c   1.000
_cell.angle_alpha   90.00
_cell.angle_beta   90.00
_cell.angle_gamma   90.00
#
_symmetry.space_group_name_H-M   'P 1'
#
loop_
_entity.id
_entity.type
_entity.pdbx_description
1 polymer ?
#
loop_
_entity_poly.entity_id
_entity_poly.type
_entity_poly.pdbx_seq_one_letter_code
_entity_poly.pdbx_strand_id
1 'polypeptide(L)'
;MHSATRVQNEVALISLAAAALDYFNTHVVPRIYGWGAPVGEPQPAQGWTLQELLPGMTLEDALPTMDLQRKEQDFELPETITGFGGVTFDPDGRIVSAVMPTVGEGPWPTYEASFKGRLAVALQKAGDNSYIKGWHANGLRKRLDAWVKRGLPAHFEGLTSKDEKAIIHSDFAASSILYDAESGRITGLIGYDFSCVLHPSYEFLRSFSNLGGQFRGWTTD
;
A
#
# COMPACT_ATOMS: atom_id res chain seq x y z
N MET A 1 -9.07 -1.18 7.74
CA MET A 1 -9.40 -0.94 6.32
C MET A 1 -10.58 0.02 6.20
N HIS A 2 -10.51 0.97 5.28
CA HIS A 2 -11.50 2.01 4.99
C HIS A 2 -12.14 1.71 3.62
N SER A 3 -13.25 0.97 3.66
CA SER A 3 -13.88 0.40 2.46
C SER A 3 -14.43 1.42 1.47
N ALA A 4 -14.69 2.66 1.92
CA ALA A 4 -15.35 3.68 1.10
C ALA A 4 -14.51 4.14 -0.10
N THR A 5 -13.17 4.11 0.00
CA THR A 5 -12.25 4.58 -1.05
C THR A 5 -11.34 3.50 -1.61
N ARG A 6 -11.46 2.25 -1.11
CA ARG A 6 -10.57 1.14 -1.47
C ARG A 6 -10.60 0.85 -2.97
N VAL A 7 -11.78 0.74 -3.57
CA VAL A 7 -11.94 0.37 -4.99
C VAL A 7 -11.38 1.45 -5.90
N GLN A 8 -11.72 2.72 -5.65
CA GLN A 8 -11.17 3.86 -6.40
C GLN A 8 -9.65 3.87 -6.34
N ASN A 9 -9.10 3.65 -5.15
CA ASN A 9 -7.66 3.59 -4.94
C ASN A 9 -7.02 2.44 -5.72
N GLU A 10 -7.57 1.22 -5.62
CA GLU A 10 -7.06 0.05 -6.35
C GLU A 10 -7.03 0.31 -7.87
N VAL A 11 -8.14 0.78 -8.45
CA VAL A 11 -8.26 1.06 -9.89
C VAL A 11 -7.24 2.12 -10.34
N ALA A 12 -7.07 3.17 -9.54
CA ALA A 12 -6.10 4.22 -9.83
C ALA A 12 -4.64 3.71 -9.70
N LEU A 13 -4.34 2.88 -8.71
CA LEU A 13 -3.01 2.27 -8.54
C LEU A 13 -2.68 1.30 -9.66
N ILE A 14 -3.65 0.49 -10.13
CA ILE A 14 -3.49 -0.38 -11.30
C ILE A 14 -3.24 0.47 -12.56
N SER A 15 -3.96 1.59 -12.71
CA SER A 15 -3.74 2.50 -13.84
C SER A 15 -2.35 3.14 -13.82
N LEU A 16 -1.87 3.56 -12.64
CA LEU A 16 -0.51 4.07 -12.47
C LEU A 16 0.55 3.00 -12.73
N ALA A 17 0.35 1.78 -12.21
CA ALA A 17 1.27 0.67 -12.43
C ALA A 17 1.35 0.26 -13.90
N ALA A 18 0.20 0.24 -14.60
CA ALA A 18 0.16 -0.02 -16.04
C ALA A 18 0.94 1.05 -16.83
N ALA A 19 0.74 2.33 -16.51
CA ALA A 19 1.51 3.41 -17.12
C ALA A 19 3.01 3.31 -16.79
N ALA A 20 3.35 2.98 -15.55
CA ALA A 20 4.72 2.80 -15.12
C ALA A 20 5.44 1.64 -15.81
N LEU A 21 4.69 0.61 -16.23
CA LEU A 21 5.24 -0.58 -16.86
C LEU A 21 4.95 -0.64 -18.36
N ASP A 22 4.48 0.45 -18.98
CA ASP A 22 4.19 0.51 -20.41
C ASP A 22 5.45 0.31 -21.28
N TYR A 23 6.62 0.65 -20.74
CA TYR A 23 7.91 0.37 -21.39
C TYR A 23 8.29 -1.13 -21.37
N PHE A 24 7.60 -1.94 -20.57
CA PHE A 24 7.88 -3.36 -20.44
C PHE A 24 7.16 -4.12 -21.56
N ASN A 25 7.92 -4.85 -22.39
CA ASN A 25 7.37 -5.58 -23.55
C ASN A 25 6.35 -6.67 -23.19
N THR A 26 6.25 -7.05 -21.91
CA THR A 26 5.28 -8.03 -21.43
C THR A 26 4.15 -7.32 -20.71
N HIS A 27 2.91 -7.60 -21.09
CA HIS A 27 1.73 -7.14 -20.37
C HIS A 27 1.61 -7.88 -19.03
N VAL A 28 1.92 -7.19 -17.93
CA VAL A 28 1.96 -7.78 -16.57
C VAL A 28 1.03 -7.08 -15.57
N VAL A 29 0.31 -6.05 -15.97
CA VAL A 29 -0.66 -5.35 -15.09
C VAL A 29 -2.06 -5.60 -15.64
N PRO A 30 -3.03 -6.08 -14.85
CA PRO A 30 -4.34 -6.45 -15.37
C PRO A 30 -5.09 -5.22 -15.88
N ARG A 31 -5.83 -5.39 -16.98
CA ARG A 31 -6.79 -4.38 -17.44
C ARG A 31 -8.01 -4.34 -16.50
N ILE A 32 -8.56 -3.14 -16.30
CA ILE A 32 -9.83 -2.94 -15.60
C ILE A 32 -10.96 -2.88 -16.62
N TYR A 33 -11.96 -3.74 -16.47
CA TYR A 33 -13.16 -3.77 -17.32
C TYR A 33 -14.34 -3.02 -16.71
N GLY A 34 -14.37 -2.91 -15.39
CA GLY A 34 -15.40 -2.15 -14.68
C GLY A 34 -15.13 -2.13 -13.19
N TRP A 35 -15.72 -1.18 -12.49
CA TRP A 35 -15.66 -1.10 -11.03
C TRP A 35 -16.86 -0.32 -10.49
N GLY A 36 -17.16 -0.53 -9.22
CA GLY A 36 -18.24 0.15 -8.52
C GLY A 36 -17.84 0.49 -7.09
N ALA A 37 -18.11 1.74 -6.70
CA ALA A 37 -18.02 2.16 -5.31
C ALA A 37 -19.04 1.39 -4.45
N PRO A 38 -18.82 1.27 -3.13
CA PRO A 38 -19.85 0.78 -2.23
C PRO A 38 -21.08 1.72 -2.24
N VAL A 39 -22.22 1.27 -2.77
CA VAL A 39 -23.49 2.04 -2.81
C VAL A 39 -24.62 1.22 -2.17
N GLY A 40 -25.41 1.83 -1.28
CA GLY A 40 -26.68 1.28 -0.77
C GLY A 40 -26.66 0.71 0.66
N GLU A 41 -27.85 0.37 1.16
CA GLU A 41 -28.06 -0.38 2.42
C GLU A 41 -28.23 -1.88 2.16
N PRO A 42 -27.91 -2.75 3.14
CA PRO A 42 -27.39 -2.44 4.48
C PRO A 42 -25.90 -2.13 4.47
N GLN A 43 -25.47 -1.27 5.40
CA GLN A 43 -24.05 -1.03 5.61
C GLN A 43 -23.37 -2.24 6.29
N PRO A 44 -22.11 -2.55 5.93
CA PRO A 44 -21.30 -1.88 4.92
C PRO A 44 -21.52 -2.49 3.53
N ALA A 45 -22.01 -1.69 2.57
CA ALA A 45 -21.95 -2.05 1.15
C ALA A 45 -20.48 -2.25 0.75
N GLN A 46 -20.22 -3.25 -0.09
CA GLN A 46 -18.89 -3.53 -0.62
C GLN A 46 -18.81 -3.00 -2.06
N GLY A 47 -17.69 -2.34 -2.39
CA GLY A 47 -17.38 -2.03 -3.78
C GLY A 47 -16.86 -3.28 -4.51
N TRP A 48 -16.74 -3.19 -5.83
CA TRP A 48 -16.27 -4.29 -6.66
C TRP A 48 -15.38 -3.79 -7.80
N THR A 49 -14.49 -4.67 -8.27
CA THR A 49 -13.64 -4.47 -9.44
C THR A 49 -13.79 -5.70 -10.35
N LEU A 50 -13.95 -5.49 -11.65
CA LEU A 50 -13.88 -6.52 -12.68
C LEU A 50 -12.61 -6.26 -13.50
N GLN A 51 -11.70 -7.22 -13.50
CA GLN A 51 -10.39 -7.09 -14.12
C GLN A 51 -10.01 -8.31 -14.95
N GLU A 52 -8.97 -8.15 -15.76
CA GLU A 52 -8.36 -9.21 -16.55
C GLU A 52 -7.82 -10.34 -15.69
N LEU A 53 -8.11 -11.58 -16.10
CA LEU A 53 -7.47 -12.78 -15.58
C LEU A 53 -6.16 -12.98 -16.33
N LEU A 54 -5.05 -12.55 -15.73
CA LEU A 54 -3.72 -12.79 -16.27
C LEU A 54 -3.34 -14.28 -16.13
N PRO A 55 -2.60 -14.85 -17.09
CA PRO A 55 -2.18 -16.24 -17.05
C PRO A 55 -1.00 -16.45 -16.09
N GLY A 56 -0.74 -17.71 -15.74
CA GLY A 56 0.39 -18.11 -14.89
C GLY A 56 -0.04 -18.69 -13.55
N MET A 57 0.92 -19.28 -12.84
CA MET A 57 0.77 -19.70 -11.45
C MET A 57 1.32 -18.62 -10.52
N THR A 58 1.02 -18.70 -9.23
CA THR A 58 1.64 -17.75 -8.29
C THR A 58 3.13 -18.04 -8.15
N LEU A 59 3.94 -17.00 -7.95
CA LEU A 59 5.37 -17.17 -7.68
C LEU A 59 5.60 -17.97 -6.39
N GLU A 60 4.64 -17.95 -5.46
CA GLU A 60 4.65 -18.78 -4.24
C GLU A 60 4.78 -20.27 -4.57
N ASP A 61 4.09 -20.73 -5.60
CA ASP A 61 4.16 -22.12 -6.07
C ASP A 61 5.49 -22.45 -6.75
N ALA A 62 6.14 -21.45 -7.38
CA ALA A 62 7.36 -21.62 -8.18
C ALA A 62 8.67 -21.38 -7.40
N LEU A 63 8.61 -20.62 -6.31
CA LEU A 63 9.73 -20.14 -5.49
C LEU A 63 10.78 -21.18 -5.06
N PRO A 64 10.41 -22.44 -4.73
CA PRO A 64 11.39 -23.45 -4.34
C PRO A 64 12.46 -23.75 -5.41
N THR A 65 12.29 -23.26 -6.64
CA THR A 65 13.11 -23.63 -7.81
C THR A 65 13.84 -22.47 -8.49
N MET A 66 13.77 -21.24 -7.95
CA MET A 66 14.19 -20.03 -8.68
C MET A 66 15.42 -19.32 -8.07
N ASP A 67 16.23 -18.71 -8.95
CA ASP A 67 17.25 -17.72 -8.61
C ASP A 67 16.74 -16.32 -8.97
N LEU A 68 16.82 -15.36 -8.05
CA LEU A 68 16.15 -14.06 -8.14
C LEU A 68 17.16 -12.94 -8.45
N GLN A 69 16.92 -12.20 -9.54
CA GLN A 69 17.60 -10.94 -9.82
C GLN A 69 16.69 -9.73 -9.51
N ARG A 70 17.28 -8.67 -8.97
CA ARG A 70 16.58 -7.42 -8.60
C ARG A 70 16.54 -6.43 -9.77
N LYS A 71 15.44 -5.68 -9.86
CA LYS A 71 15.34 -4.42 -10.62
C LYS A 71 14.73 -3.33 -9.76
N GLU A 72 15.13 -2.09 -10.06
CA GLU A 72 14.67 -0.87 -9.39
C GLU A 72 13.49 -0.24 -10.17
N GLN A 73 12.62 0.49 -9.48
CA GLN A 73 11.52 1.25 -10.07
C GLN A 73 11.96 2.71 -10.25
N ASP A 74 11.80 3.28 -11.44
CA ASP A 74 12.14 4.68 -11.76
C ASP A 74 10.98 5.36 -12.52
N PHE A 75 9.80 5.43 -11.89
CA PHE A 75 8.60 6.01 -12.48
C PHE A 75 8.26 7.36 -11.83
N GLU A 76 8.10 8.40 -12.65
CA GLU A 76 7.64 9.71 -12.21
C GLU A 76 6.12 9.72 -12.01
N LEU A 77 5.68 10.03 -10.79
CA LEU A 77 4.26 10.16 -10.47
C LEU A 77 3.66 11.43 -11.11
N PRO A 78 2.36 11.42 -11.48
CA PRO A 78 1.66 12.63 -11.91
C PRO A 78 1.75 13.78 -10.89
N GLU A 79 1.92 15.02 -11.36
CA GLU A 79 2.01 16.23 -10.51
C GLU A 79 0.79 16.45 -9.61
N THR A 80 -0.35 15.88 -9.97
CA THR A 80 -1.60 15.90 -9.20
C THR A 80 -1.54 15.07 -7.90
N ILE A 81 -0.51 14.24 -7.74
CA ILE A 81 -0.25 13.44 -6.53
C ILE A 81 0.72 14.20 -5.62
N THR A 82 0.16 15.07 -4.78
CA THR A 82 0.95 15.97 -3.92
C THR A 82 1.27 15.39 -2.54
N GLY A 83 0.55 14.36 -2.10
CA GLY A 83 0.63 13.81 -0.75
C GLY A 83 0.91 12.31 -0.68
N PHE A 84 1.31 11.88 0.52
CA PHE A 84 1.55 10.50 0.93
C PHE A 84 0.21 9.87 1.38
N GLY A 85 -0.18 8.72 0.84
CA GLY A 85 -1.45 8.09 1.18
C GLY A 85 -2.05 7.28 0.04
N GLY A 86 -3.37 7.21 -0.02
CA GLY A 86 -4.07 6.64 -1.17
C GLY A 86 -4.16 7.62 -2.32
N VAL A 87 -4.88 7.23 -3.36
CA VAL A 87 -5.27 8.10 -4.47
C VAL A 87 -6.72 7.87 -4.86
N THR A 88 -7.29 8.81 -5.59
CA THR A 88 -8.65 8.74 -6.15
C THR A 88 -8.70 9.50 -7.47
N PHE A 89 -9.87 9.57 -8.08
CA PHE A 89 -10.13 10.39 -9.27
C PHE A 89 -10.78 11.73 -8.87
N ASP A 90 -10.30 12.83 -9.46
CA ASP A 90 -10.98 14.13 -9.42
C ASP A 90 -12.17 14.16 -10.40
N PRO A 91 -13.00 15.22 -10.42
CA PRO A 91 -14.12 15.34 -11.36
C PRO A 91 -13.74 15.29 -12.85
N ASP A 92 -12.48 15.58 -13.19
CA ASP A 92 -11.94 15.52 -14.54
C ASP A 92 -11.34 14.14 -14.87
N GLY A 93 -11.37 13.20 -13.93
CA GLY A 93 -10.81 11.85 -14.06
C GLY A 93 -9.29 11.77 -13.84
N ARG A 94 -8.64 12.82 -13.32
CA ARG A 94 -7.21 12.77 -13.00
C ARG A 94 -6.98 12.08 -11.66
N ILE A 95 -5.85 11.38 -11.56
CA ILE A 95 -5.45 10.69 -10.33
C ILE A 95 -4.87 11.71 -9.36
N VAL A 96 -5.49 11.86 -8.19
CA VAL A 96 -5.12 12.82 -7.13
C VAL A 96 -4.90 12.10 -5.80
N SER A 97 -4.12 12.71 -4.89
CA SER A 97 -3.90 12.16 -3.55
C SER A 97 -5.20 12.05 -2.73
N ALA A 98 -5.31 10.98 -1.94
CA ALA A 98 -6.48 10.67 -1.12
C ALA A 98 -6.10 9.98 0.21
N VAL A 99 -7.11 9.68 1.03
CA VAL A 99 -6.95 8.89 2.25
C VAL A 99 -6.37 7.51 1.93
N MET A 100 -5.47 7.01 2.78
CA MET A 100 -4.90 5.67 2.65
C MET A 100 -5.97 4.61 2.99
N PRO A 101 -6.30 3.66 2.09
CA PRO A 101 -7.39 2.70 2.34
C PRO A 101 -7.18 1.78 3.54
N THR A 102 -5.95 1.52 3.97
CA THR A 102 -5.70 0.64 5.13
C THR A 102 -6.08 1.31 6.45
N VAL A 103 -5.82 2.62 6.56
CA VAL A 103 -5.93 3.38 7.81
C VAL A 103 -7.14 4.33 7.83
N GLY A 104 -7.59 4.81 6.67
CA GLY A 104 -8.69 5.77 6.55
C GLY A 104 -8.29 7.21 6.83
N GLU A 105 -6.99 7.53 6.76
CA GLU A 105 -6.42 8.84 7.05
C GLU A 105 -5.46 9.28 5.94
N GLY A 106 -5.14 10.58 5.90
CA GLY A 106 -4.35 11.20 4.84
C GLY A 106 -5.21 11.95 3.80
N PRO A 107 -4.65 12.33 2.65
CA PRO A 107 -3.23 12.24 2.32
C PRO A 107 -2.39 13.15 3.23
N TRP A 108 -1.19 12.71 3.56
CA TRP A 108 -0.27 13.45 4.41
C TRP A 108 0.72 14.28 3.58
N PRO A 109 1.07 15.49 4.03
CA PRO A 109 1.99 16.35 3.28
C PRO A 109 3.44 15.86 3.32
N THR A 110 3.82 15.03 4.30
CA THR A 110 5.18 14.52 4.46
C THR A 110 5.19 13.06 4.86
N TYR A 111 6.29 12.36 4.57
CA TYR A 111 6.45 10.97 4.99
C TYR A 111 6.42 10.82 6.51
N GLU A 112 7.01 11.76 7.26
CA GLU A 112 6.92 11.82 8.72
C GLU A 112 5.46 11.95 9.20
N ALA A 113 4.68 12.84 8.58
CA ALA A 113 3.27 13.02 8.91
C ALA A 113 2.46 11.73 8.67
N SER A 114 2.84 10.92 7.69
CA SER A 114 2.25 9.59 7.49
C SER A 114 2.47 8.66 8.68
N PHE A 115 3.65 8.64 9.29
CA PHE A 115 3.91 7.82 10.48
C PHE A 115 3.14 8.38 11.67
N LYS A 116 3.15 9.70 11.88
CA LYS A 116 2.39 10.34 12.96
C LYS A 116 0.90 10.03 12.88
N GLY A 117 0.30 10.19 11.70
CA GLY A 117 -1.12 9.91 11.46
C GLY A 117 -1.48 8.45 11.73
N ARG A 118 -0.70 7.51 11.17
CA ARG A 118 -0.94 6.07 11.38
C ARG A 118 -0.76 5.64 12.83
N LEU A 119 0.25 6.18 13.53
CA LEU A 119 0.46 5.93 14.96
C LEU A 119 -0.68 6.51 15.80
N ALA A 120 -1.20 7.69 15.45
CA ALA A 120 -2.35 8.27 16.13
C ALA A 120 -3.59 7.37 16.03
N VAL A 121 -3.90 6.86 14.83
CA VAL A 121 -4.99 5.90 14.63
C VAL A 121 -4.76 4.60 15.41
N ALA A 122 -3.55 4.04 15.39
CA ALA A 122 -3.23 2.83 16.14
C ALA A 122 -3.39 3.04 17.66
N LEU A 123 -2.94 4.18 18.19
CA LEU A 123 -3.08 4.53 19.60
C LEU A 123 -4.53 4.82 20.00
N GLN A 124 -5.34 5.37 19.09
CA GLN A 124 -6.77 5.54 19.29
C GLN A 124 -7.47 4.17 19.34
N LYS A 125 -7.26 3.31 18.34
CA LYS A 125 -7.78 1.93 18.34
C LYS A 125 -7.38 1.18 19.61
N ALA A 126 -6.15 1.35 20.07
CA ALA A 126 -5.69 0.77 21.33
C ALA A 126 -6.47 1.32 22.53
N GLY A 127 -6.77 2.63 22.56
CA GLY A 127 -7.59 3.26 23.59
C GLY A 127 -9.03 2.74 23.61
N ASP A 128 -9.64 2.59 22.43
CA ASP A 128 -11.03 2.15 22.27
C ASP A 128 -11.20 0.63 22.50
N ASN A 129 -10.11 -0.13 22.45
CA ASN A 129 -10.14 -1.57 22.69
C ASN A 129 -10.39 -1.90 24.17
N SER A 130 -11.46 -2.66 24.42
CA SER A 130 -11.94 -3.00 25.76
C SER A 130 -10.98 -3.85 26.60
N TYR A 131 -10.04 -4.55 25.97
CA TYR A 131 -9.08 -5.42 26.64
C TYR A 131 -7.80 -4.68 27.00
N ILE A 132 -7.18 -4.01 26.03
CA ILE A 132 -5.87 -3.35 26.23
C ILE A 132 -5.99 -1.94 26.79
N LYS A 133 -7.14 -1.26 26.59
CA LYS A 133 -7.47 0.07 27.15
C LYS A 133 -6.28 1.03 27.05
N GLY A 134 -5.69 1.15 25.87
CA GLY A 134 -4.63 2.11 25.55
C GLY A 134 -3.24 1.80 26.14
N TRP A 135 -2.99 0.62 26.71
CA TRP A 135 -1.73 0.24 27.34
C TRP A 135 -1.23 1.25 28.38
N HIS A 136 -2.12 1.68 29.28
CA HIS A 136 -1.74 2.65 30.32
C HIS A 136 -0.87 2.06 31.43
N ALA A 137 -0.77 0.73 31.55
CA ALA A 137 0.07 0.07 32.54
C ALA A 137 1.55 0.51 32.42
N ASN A 138 2.20 0.68 33.57
CA ASN A 138 3.62 1.05 33.68
C ASN A 138 4.02 2.33 32.93
N GLY A 139 3.05 3.22 32.64
CA GLY A 139 3.29 4.47 31.92
C GLY A 139 3.64 4.29 30.43
N LEU A 140 3.40 3.11 29.84
CA LEU A 140 3.75 2.82 28.45
C LEU A 140 3.08 3.81 27.48
N ARG A 141 1.77 4.08 27.62
CA ARG A 141 1.08 5.08 26.80
C ARG A 141 1.78 6.45 26.80
N LYS A 142 2.12 6.97 27.98
CA LYS A 142 2.82 8.27 28.10
C LYS A 142 4.17 8.28 27.39
N ARG A 143 4.89 7.15 27.42
CA ARG A 143 6.17 6.99 26.71
C ARG A 143 5.98 6.93 25.20
N LEU A 144 4.94 6.24 24.72
CA LEU A 144 4.58 6.20 23.30
C LEU A 144 4.20 7.60 22.80
N ASP A 145 3.32 8.32 23.50
CA ASP A 145 2.92 9.68 23.13
C ASP A 145 4.13 10.63 23.10
N ALA A 146 5.03 10.51 24.09
CA ALA A 146 6.27 11.27 24.14
C ALA A 146 7.21 10.96 22.97
N TRP A 147 7.34 9.68 22.59
CA TRP A 147 8.15 9.25 21.46
C TRP A 147 7.55 9.72 20.12
N VAL A 148 6.24 9.61 19.91
CA VAL A 148 5.57 10.15 18.70
C VAL A 148 5.82 11.66 18.56
N LYS A 149 5.78 12.39 19.68
CA LYS A 149 5.97 13.84 19.68
C LYS A 149 7.42 14.26 19.45
N ARG A 150 8.40 13.56 20.05
CA ARG A 150 9.81 14.01 20.11
C ARG A 150 10.82 13.06 19.50
N GLY A 151 10.60 11.75 19.61
CA GLY A 151 11.52 10.73 19.11
C GLY A 151 11.34 10.47 17.61
N LEU A 152 10.11 10.40 17.14
CA LEU A 152 9.80 10.12 15.74
C LEU A 152 10.43 11.13 14.76
N PRO A 153 10.35 12.47 14.97
CA PRO A 153 10.95 13.44 14.05
C PRO A 153 12.47 13.24 13.86
N ALA A 154 13.19 12.86 14.92
CA ALA A 154 14.64 12.64 14.86
C ALA A 154 15.04 11.53 13.88
N HIS A 155 14.15 10.57 13.59
CA HIS A 155 14.40 9.53 12.59
C HIS A 155 14.27 10.04 11.14
N PHE A 156 13.62 11.19 10.91
CA PHE A 156 13.46 11.80 9.58
C PHE A 156 14.45 12.93 9.31
N GLU A 157 15.12 13.48 10.33
CA GLU A 157 16.10 14.55 10.17
C GLU A 157 17.25 14.15 9.23
N GLY A 158 17.73 12.90 9.34
CA GLY A 158 18.80 12.37 8.50
C GLY A 158 18.35 11.67 7.21
N LEU A 159 17.04 11.55 6.96
CA LEU A 159 16.53 10.88 5.76
C LEU A 159 16.45 11.88 4.60
N THR A 160 17.47 11.91 3.75
CA THR A 160 17.57 12.84 2.62
C THR A 160 16.50 12.58 1.55
N SER A 161 16.08 11.33 1.37
CA SER A 161 15.06 10.90 0.41
C SER A 161 13.62 11.03 0.92
N LYS A 162 13.38 11.65 2.08
CA LYS A 162 12.07 11.65 2.77
C LYS A 162 10.90 12.22 1.96
N ASP A 163 11.18 12.98 0.91
CA ASP A 163 10.20 13.59 0.02
C ASP A 163 9.92 12.75 -1.24
N GLU A 164 10.72 11.72 -1.49
CA GLU A 164 10.51 10.75 -2.56
C GLU A 164 9.19 10.00 -2.36
N LYS A 165 8.49 9.80 -3.47
CA LYS A 165 7.21 9.11 -3.53
C LYS A 165 7.27 8.10 -4.66
N ALA A 166 6.79 6.90 -4.39
CA ALA A 166 6.66 5.85 -5.38
C ALA A 166 5.31 5.14 -5.22
N ILE A 167 4.95 4.36 -6.23
CA ILE A 167 3.86 3.40 -6.16
C ILE A 167 4.32 2.27 -5.24
N ILE A 168 3.73 2.17 -4.05
CA ILE A 168 4.02 1.10 -3.10
C ILE A 168 2.90 0.07 -3.22
N HIS A 169 3.23 -1.14 -3.66
CA HIS A 169 2.27 -2.24 -3.75
C HIS A 169 1.74 -2.59 -2.38
N SER A 170 2.61 -2.55 -1.36
CA SER A 170 2.22 -2.62 0.05
C SER A 170 1.66 -3.98 0.49
N ASP A 171 1.74 -4.97 -0.40
CA ASP A 171 1.49 -6.38 -0.13
C ASP A 171 2.20 -7.22 -1.20
N PHE A 172 3.41 -6.80 -1.58
CA PHE A 172 4.18 -7.45 -2.63
C PHE A 172 4.74 -8.78 -2.13
N ALA A 173 3.86 -9.78 -2.08
CA ALA A 173 4.14 -11.14 -1.70
C ALA A 173 4.23 -12.02 -2.94
N ALA A 174 4.77 -13.23 -2.78
CA ALA A 174 4.88 -14.18 -3.87
C ALA A 174 3.51 -14.58 -4.47
N SER A 175 2.45 -14.53 -3.67
CA SER A 175 1.06 -14.73 -4.11
C SER A 175 0.54 -13.62 -5.03
N SER A 176 1.17 -12.44 -5.01
CA SER A 176 0.81 -11.26 -5.81
C SER A 176 1.57 -11.18 -7.14
N ILE A 177 2.46 -12.14 -7.41
CA ILE A 177 3.25 -12.21 -8.64
C ILE A 177 2.84 -13.49 -9.37
N LEU A 178 2.41 -13.36 -10.62
CA LEU A 178 2.15 -14.49 -11.50
C LEU A 178 3.38 -14.78 -12.34
N TYR A 179 3.62 -16.07 -12.56
CA TYR A 179 4.81 -16.59 -13.20
C TYR A 179 4.44 -17.75 -14.14
N ASP A 180 5.10 -17.79 -15.28
CA ASP A 180 5.08 -18.92 -16.20
C ASP A 180 6.36 -19.75 -16.06
N ALA A 181 6.20 -20.99 -15.62
CA ALA A 181 7.30 -21.91 -15.36
C ALA A 181 8.00 -22.39 -16.64
N GLU A 182 7.30 -22.39 -17.78
CA GLU A 182 7.90 -22.82 -19.06
C GLU A 182 8.85 -21.75 -19.61
N SER A 183 8.40 -20.49 -19.68
CA SER A 183 9.22 -19.39 -20.20
C SER A 183 10.14 -18.74 -19.16
N GLY A 184 9.91 -18.99 -17.87
CA GLY A 184 10.66 -18.38 -16.78
C GLY A 184 10.35 -16.91 -16.55
N ARG A 185 9.14 -16.45 -16.94
CA ARG A 185 8.79 -15.02 -16.96
C ARG A 185 7.68 -14.69 -15.99
N ILE A 186 7.75 -13.48 -15.43
CA ILE A 186 6.61 -12.85 -14.75
C ILE A 186 5.54 -12.55 -15.79
N THR A 187 4.33 -13.00 -15.52
CA THR A 187 3.14 -12.82 -16.37
C THR A 187 2.10 -11.92 -15.74
N GLY A 188 2.25 -11.57 -14.46
CA GLY A 188 1.31 -10.69 -13.78
C GLY A 188 1.81 -10.16 -12.45
N LEU A 189 1.38 -8.94 -12.13
CA LEU A 189 1.45 -8.31 -10.83
C LEU A 189 0.00 -7.97 -10.45
N ILE A 190 -0.48 -8.50 -9.33
CA ILE A 190 -1.89 -8.43 -8.90
C ILE A 190 -1.99 -8.10 -7.41
N GLY A 191 -3.16 -7.68 -6.93
CA GLY A 191 -3.39 -7.45 -5.50
C GLY A 191 -3.10 -6.02 -5.02
N TYR A 192 -3.51 -5.02 -5.81
CA TYR A 192 -3.26 -3.60 -5.54
C TYR A 192 -4.18 -2.96 -4.47
N ASP A 193 -5.04 -3.76 -3.83
CA ASP A 193 -6.01 -3.36 -2.82
C ASP A 193 -5.43 -2.57 -1.64
N PHE A 194 -4.17 -2.85 -1.34
CA PHE A 194 -3.43 -2.27 -0.24
C PHE A 194 -2.44 -1.21 -0.66
N SER A 195 -2.32 -0.99 -1.97
CA SER A 195 -1.32 -0.12 -2.55
C SER A 195 -1.60 1.34 -2.26
N CYS A 196 -0.53 2.13 -2.27
CA CYS A 196 -0.55 3.51 -1.86
C CYS A 196 0.63 4.26 -2.47
N VAL A 197 0.59 5.58 -2.45
CA VAL A 197 1.74 6.43 -2.73
C VAL A 197 2.46 6.73 -1.42
N LEU A 198 3.62 6.13 -1.23
CA LEU A 198 4.48 6.33 -0.06
C LEU A 198 5.97 6.36 -0.45
N HIS A 199 6.85 6.57 0.52
CA HIS A 199 8.29 6.46 0.29
C HIS A 199 8.67 5.01 -0.07
N PRO A 200 9.64 4.77 -0.97
CA PRO A 200 10.06 3.43 -1.40
C PRO A 200 10.39 2.47 -0.26
N SER A 201 10.96 2.99 0.83
CA SER A 201 11.28 2.18 2.02
C SER A 201 10.06 1.48 2.65
N TYR A 202 8.85 1.97 2.39
CA TYR A 202 7.63 1.41 2.97
C TYR A 202 7.32 0.01 2.42
N GLU A 203 7.70 -0.29 1.18
CA GLU A 203 7.57 -1.63 0.60
C GLU A 203 8.31 -2.66 1.47
N PHE A 204 9.53 -2.35 1.91
CA PHE A 204 10.35 -3.23 2.76
C PHE A 204 9.80 -3.43 4.18
N LEU A 205 8.98 -2.50 4.66
CA LEU A 205 8.35 -2.60 5.99
C LEU A 205 7.11 -3.51 5.96
N ARG A 206 6.41 -3.56 4.82
CA ARG A 206 5.09 -4.17 4.73
C ARG A 206 5.02 -5.42 3.86
N SER A 207 5.80 -5.47 2.79
CA SER A 207 5.72 -6.53 1.77
C SER A 207 6.73 -7.65 2.05
N PHE A 208 6.81 -8.63 1.15
CA PHE A 208 7.79 -9.72 1.21
C PHE A 208 7.57 -10.75 2.34
N SER A 209 6.33 -10.94 2.83
CA SER A 209 5.96 -11.91 3.89
C SER A 209 6.57 -13.30 3.71
N ASN A 210 6.65 -13.74 2.45
CA ASN A 210 7.03 -15.09 2.06
C ASN A 210 8.36 -15.11 1.27
N LEU A 211 9.11 -14.01 1.27
CA LEU A 211 10.35 -13.82 0.50
C LEU A 211 11.57 -13.55 1.39
N GLY A 212 11.55 -14.04 2.63
CA GLY A 212 12.71 -13.98 3.54
C GLY A 212 12.75 -12.77 4.47
N GLY A 213 11.70 -11.96 4.53
CA GLY A 213 11.55 -11.04 5.66
C GLY A 213 10.44 -10.01 5.53
N GLN A 214 9.70 -9.85 6.61
CA GLN A 214 8.84 -8.70 6.88
C GLN A 214 9.32 -8.03 8.16
N PHE A 215 9.50 -6.71 8.12
CA PHE A 215 9.64 -5.93 9.35
C PHE A 215 8.25 -5.57 9.91
N ARG A 216 7.40 -6.60 10.06
CA ARG A 216 6.06 -6.44 10.63
C ARG A 216 6.21 -6.14 12.11
N GLY A 217 5.78 -4.95 12.50
CA GLY A 217 5.25 -4.74 13.85
C GLY A 217 3.99 -5.58 14.08
N TRP A 218 3.16 -5.20 15.05
CA TRP A 218 1.95 -5.94 15.38
C TRP A 218 0.92 -5.91 14.22
N THR A 219 0.58 -7.07 13.65
CA THR A 219 -0.42 -7.20 12.57
C THR A 219 -1.69 -7.89 13.06
N THR A 220 -2.76 -7.11 13.18
CA THR A 220 -4.14 -7.56 12.97
C THR A 220 -4.83 -6.47 12.17
N ASP A 221 -4.54 -6.43 10.88
CA ASP A 221 -5.42 -5.86 9.85
C ASP A 221 -5.83 -7.03 8.94
#